data_AF-A0A2P8CKM9-F1
#
_entry.id   AF-A0A2P8CKM9-F1
#
_cell.length_a   1.000
_cell.length_b   1.000
_cell.length_c   1.000
_cell.angle_alpha   90.00
_cell.angle_beta   90.00
_cell.angle_gamma   90.00
#
_symmetry.space_group_name_H-M   'P 1'
#
loop_
_entity.id
_entity.type
_entity.pdbx_description
1 polymer ?
#
loop_
_entity_poly.entity_id
_entity_poly.type
_entity_poly.pdbx_seq_one_letter_code
_entity_poly.pdbx_strand_id
1 'polypeptide(L)'
;MRKFVAAIFFLLLIPVVSQARGQNSVHKNGKDSRMLHTEKKHQKFKSVDELPLTYRKAARIALSYYPELKNTRIIFREKNIKTTMATRPRMDFLFHGKGKRVYCIFLDTKVKNEDGLLPSEVPFHALVGLFGHELAHIIDYKHKSAIGIVTTGIRYMGHHYREELENATDRETISRGLGWQLYDWSEFVLEAPDVSEKYREYKEKYYYDPAQLKKIIRRQ
;
A
#
# COMPACT_ATOMS: atom_id res chain seq x y z
N MET A 1 12.43 38.41 22.62
CA MET A 1 13.41 37.53 21.94
C MET A 1 12.82 37.08 20.61
N ARG A 2 13.49 37.44 19.51
CA ARG A 2 12.95 37.47 18.13
C ARG A 2 13.14 36.13 17.40
N LYS A 3 12.03 35.66 16.82
CA LYS A 3 11.83 34.89 15.57
C LYS A 3 13.09 34.34 14.87
N PHE A 4 13.17 33.01 14.73
CA PHE A 4 14.05 32.35 13.76
C PHE A 4 13.33 32.19 12.41
N VAL A 5 14.07 32.54 11.36
CA VAL A 5 13.68 32.72 9.97
C VAL A 5 13.86 31.43 9.18
N ALA A 6 13.01 31.25 8.17
CA ALA A 6 13.00 30.19 7.19
C ALA A 6 14.30 30.11 6.37
N ALA A 7 14.80 28.89 6.15
CA ALA A 7 15.85 28.61 5.17
C ALA A 7 15.20 28.32 3.80
N ILE A 8 15.41 29.24 2.87
CA ILE A 8 15.07 29.13 1.45
C ILE A 8 16.23 28.38 0.78
N PHE A 9 15.94 27.20 0.21
CA PHE A 9 16.87 26.54 -0.71
C PHE A 9 16.72 27.15 -2.10
N PHE A 10 17.69 27.99 -2.47
CA PHE A 10 17.92 28.48 -3.82
C PHE A 10 19.06 27.62 -4.39
N LEU A 11 18.79 26.81 -5.42
CA LEU A 11 19.85 26.29 -6.27
C LEU A 11 19.45 26.45 -7.74
N LEU A 12 20.38 27.06 -8.47
CA LEU A 12 20.22 27.73 -9.75
C LEU A 12 20.12 26.79 -10.95
N LEU A 13 19.30 27.23 -11.90
CA LEU A 13 19.33 26.86 -13.32
C LEU A 13 20.64 27.36 -13.95
N ILE A 14 21.30 26.51 -14.74
CA ILE A 14 22.22 26.93 -15.79
C ILE A 14 21.92 26.08 -17.04
N PRO A 15 21.48 26.67 -18.17
CA PRO A 15 21.55 26.03 -19.48
C PRO A 15 22.80 26.53 -20.22
N VAL A 16 23.59 25.61 -20.77
CA VAL A 16 24.54 25.94 -21.85
C VAL A 16 24.43 24.88 -22.95
N VAL A 17 23.89 25.33 -24.08
CA VAL A 17 23.95 24.78 -25.44
C VAL A 17 25.33 25.17 -26.00
N SER A 18 26.13 24.40 -26.75
CA SER A 18 25.93 23.76 -28.07
C SER A 18 27.24 23.04 -28.44
N GLN A 19 27.20 21.96 -29.24
CA GLN A 19 27.78 21.97 -30.60
C GLN A 19 27.42 20.67 -31.34
N ALA A 20 26.96 20.82 -32.59
CA ALA A 20 26.65 19.74 -33.51
C ALA A 20 27.86 19.38 -34.39
N ARG A 21 28.02 18.09 -34.73
CA ARG A 21 28.60 17.63 -36.00
C ARG A 21 28.09 16.22 -36.31
N GLY A 22 27.41 16.07 -37.44
CA GLY A 22 26.74 14.83 -37.83
C GLY A 22 27.59 13.89 -38.67
N GLN A 23 27.03 12.71 -38.95
CA GLN A 23 27.17 11.98 -40.21
C GLN A 23 26.00 10.99 -40.36
N ASN A 24 25.33 11.06 -41.51
CA ASN A 24 24.30 10.12 -41.95
C ASN A 24 24.95 8.86 -42.54
N SER A 25 24.35 7.70 -42.30
CA SER A 25 24.25 6.68 -43.36
C SER A 25 23.00 5.81 -43.12
N VAL A 26 22.33 5.52 -44.24
CA VAL A 26 21.05 4.82 -44.36
C VAL A 26 21.33 3.35 -44.66
N HIS A 27 20.76 2.41 -43.89
CA HIS A 27 20.34 1.14 -44.49
C HIS A 27 19.13 0.50 -43.81
N LYS A 28 18.34 -0.19 -44.64
CA LYS A 28 16.92 -0.50 -44.51
C LYS A 28 16.61 -1.75 -43.66
N ASN A 29 15.34 -1.75 -43.21
CA ASN A 29 14.44 -2.88 -42.99
C ASN A 29 14.74 -3.90 -41.88
N GLY A 30 13.85 -3.86 -40.89
CA GLY A 30 13.55 -4.96 -39.98
C GLY A 30 12.29 -4.59 -39.22
N LYS A 31 11.12 -4.97 -39.76
CA LYS A 31 9.89 -5.02 -38.96
C LYS A 31 10.14 -6.10 -37.91
N ASP A 32 10.42 -5.70 -36.69
CA ASP A 32 10.12 -6.55 -35.55
C ASP A 32 9.78 -5.70 -34.32
N SER A 33 8.49 -5.66 -34.04
CA SER A 33 7.95 -5.83 -32.70
C SER A 33 8.65 -5.07 -31.56
N ARG A 34 8.87 -3.77 -31.72
CA ARG A 34 9.03 -2.89 -30.56
C ARG A 34 7.66 -2.73 -29.90
N MET A 35 7.31 -3.72 -29.07
CA MET A 35 6.28 -3.55 -28.06
C MET A 35 6.55 -2.22 -27.37
N LEU A 36 5.63 -1.26 -27.57
CA LEU A 36 5.56 -0.10 -26.71
C LEU A 36 5.31 -0.64 -25.29
N HIS A 37 6.37 -0.78 -24.51
CA HIS A 37 6.26 -0.69 -23.06
C HIS A 37 5.85 0.75 -22.75
N THR A 38 4.56 1.04 -22.94
CA THR A 38 3.95 2.21 -22.36
C THR A 38 4.02 1.97 -20.86
N GLU A 39 4.96 2.62 -20.17
CA GLU A 39 4.97 2.61 -18.72
C GLU A 39 3.59 3.07 -18.25
N LYS A 40 2.77 2.13 -17.75
CA LYS A 40 1.48 2.48 -17.14
C LYS A 40 1.75 3.52 -16.07
N LYS A 41 1.30 4.74 -16.31
CA LYS A 41 1.45 5.85 -15.38
C LYS A 41 0.68 5.49 -14.11
N HIS A 42 1.37 5.43 -12.97
CA HIS A 42 0.77 5.18 -11.66
C HIS A 42 -0.52 5.99 -11.49
N GLN A 43 -1.67 5.32 -11.41
CA GLN A 43 -2.97 5.97 -11.31
C GLN A 43 -3.30 6.37 -9.86
N LYS A 44 -4.01 7.47 -9.72
CA LYS A 44 -4.55 7.96 -8.44
C LYS A 44 -6.07 7.97 -8.54
N PHE A 45 -6.72 7.33 -7.57
CA PHE A 45 -8.17 7.26 -7.42
C PHE A 45 -8.56 8.03 -6.15
N LYS A 46 -9.38 9.06 -6.28
CA LYS A 46 -9.74 9.97 -5.17
C LYS A 46 -10.70 9.34 -4.17
N SER A 47 -11.44 8.31 -4.58
CA SER A 47 -12.37 7.53 -3.75
C SER A 47 -12.46 6.09 -4.22
N VAL A 48 -13.20 5.27 -3.47
CA VAL A 48 -13.50 3.87 -3.83
C VAL A 48 -14.27 3.77 -5.15
N ASP A 49 -15.02 4.82 -5.53
CA ASP A 49 -15.84 4.83 -6.73
C ASP A 49 -15.01 4.90 -8.02
N GLU A 50 -13.79 5.41 -7.93
CA GLU A 50 -12.88 5.54 -9.07
C GLU A 50 -12.04 4.27 -9.32
N LEU A 51 -12.02 3.32 -8.37
CA LEU A 51 -11.25 2.07 -8.49
C LEU A 51 -11.75 1.18 -9.64
N PRO A 52 -10.89 0.36 -10.26
CA PRO A 52 -11.30 -0.74 -11.14
C PRO A 52 -12.35 -1.64 -10.50
N LEU A 53 -13.21 -2.27 -11.32
CA LEU A 53 -14.42 -2.94 -10.84
C LEU A 53 -14.17 -3.95 -9.70
N THR A 54 -13.18 -4.84 -9.86
CA THR A 54 -12.85 -5.86 -8.85
C THR A 54 -12.40 -5.23 -7.54
N TYR A 55 -11.46 -4.29 -7.58
CA TYR A 55 -10.95 -3.59 -6.39
C TYR A 55 -12.05 -2.77 -5.71
N ARG A 56 -12.90 -2.10 -6.49
CA ARG A 56 -14.04 -1.34 -6.00
C ARG A 56 -15.06 -2.23 -5.28
N LYS A 57 -15.37 -3.40 -5.82
CA LYS A 57 -16.26 -4.38 -5.17
C LYS A 57 -15.65 -4.85 -3.85
N ALA A 58 -14.39 -5.30 -3.86
CA ALA A 58 -13.73 -5.80 -2.67
C ALA A 58 -13.60 -4.72 -1.57
N ALA A 59 -13.14 -3.52 -1.94
CA ALA A 59 -13.01 -2.39 -1.02
C ALA A 59 -14.36 -1.93 -0.44
N ARG A 60 -15.45 -1.95 -1.21
CA ARG A 60 -16.80 -1.61 -0.70
C ARG A 60 -17.31 -2.65 0.29
N ILE A 61 -17.10 -3.93 0.03
CA ILE A 61 -17.43 -4.98 0.99
C ILE A 61 -16.64 -4.75 2.28
N ALA A 62 -15.32 -4.62 2.20
CA ALA A 62 -14.49 -4.35 3.37
C ALA A 62 -14.95 -3.10 4.14
N LEU A 63 -15.18 -1.98 3.44
CA LEU A 63 -15.67 -0.73 4.04
C LEU A 63 -17.02 -0.87 4.76
N SER A 64 -17.90 -1.78 4.35
CA SER A 64 -19.17 -2.01 5.06
C SER A 64 -18.99 -2.53 6.49
N TYR A 65 -17.82 -3.10 6.82
CA TYR A 65 -17.46 -3.54 8.17
C TYR A 65 -16.72 -2.46 9.01
N TYR A 66 -16.48 -1.28 8.42
CA TYR A 66 -15.88 -0.12 9.09
C TYR A 66 -16.78 1.12 8.96
N PRO A 67 -18.01 1.12 9.54
CA PRO A 67 -18.97 2.22 9.38
C PRO A 67 -18.43 3.59 9.84
N GLU A 68 -17.51 3.63 10.79
CA GLU A 68 -16.83 4.85 11.27
C GLU A 68 -15.88 5.48 10.23
N LEU A 69 -15.56 4.74 9.16
CA LEU A 69 -14.78 5.24 8.03
C LEU A 69 -15.62 5.93 6.96
N LYS A 70 -16.96 5.93 7.07
CA LYS A 70 -17.88 6.52 6.07
C LYS A 70 -17.50 7.94 5.62
N ASN A 71 -17.10 8.79 6.55
CA ASN A 71 -16.71 10.19 6.28
C ASN A 71 -15.18 10.39 6.23
N THR A 72 -14.40 9.31 6.20
CA THR A 72 -12.95 9.37 6.17
C THR A 72 -12.47 9.49 4.72
N ARG A 73 -11.58 10.46 4.46
CA ARG A 73 -11.00 10.63 3.13
C ARG A 73 -9.91 9.59 2.89
N ILE A 74 -10.20 8.63 2.01
CA ILE A 74 -9.29 7.55 1.60
C ILE A 74 -9.01 7.69 0.12
N ILE A 75 -7.74 7.85 -0.23
CA ILE A 75 -7.24 7.93 -1.61
C ILE A 75 -6.56 6.61 -1.94
N PHE A 76 -6.89 6.01 -3.08
CA PHE A 76 -6.19 4.83 -3.56
C PHE A 76 -5.15 5.23 -4.60
N ARG A 77 -3.97 4.62 -4.56
CA ARG A 77 -2.89 4.95 -5.49
C ARG A 77 -2.17 3.69 -5.92
N GLU A 78 -2.03 3.52 -7.22
CA GLU A 78 -1.06 2.61 -7.77
C GLU A 78 0.35 3.13 -7.44
N LYS A 79 1.22 2.25 -6.95
CA LYS A 79 2.59 2.61 -6.61
C LYS A 79 3.45 1.35 -6.52
N ASN A 80 4.64 1.39 -7.10
CA ASN A 80 5.66 0.37 -6.86
C ASN A 80 6.08 0.35 -5.37
N ILE A 81 5.61 -0.65 -4.61
CA ILE A 81 5.85 -0.85 -3.18
C ILE A 81 6.39 -2.27 -2.92
N LYS A 82 6.82 -2.58 -1.69
CA LYS A 82 7.45 -3.87 -1.35
C LYS A 82 6.45 -4.98 -0.99
N THR A 83 5.18 -4.62 -0.88
CA THR A 83 4.09 -5.47 -0.40
C THR A 83 2.91 -5.30 -1.32
N THR A 84 2.01 -6.29 -1.35
CA THR A 84 0.82 -6.26 -2.22
C THR A 84 0.00 -4.97 -2.05
N MET A 85 -0.24 -4.57 -0.79
CA MET A 85 -0.87 -3.30 -0.44
C MET A 85 -0.15 -2.65 0.75
N ALA A 86 -0.40 -1.36 0.95
CA ALA A 86 0.05 -0.65 2.15
C ALA A 86 -0.78 0.61 2.43
N THR A 87 -1.05 0.88 3.70
CA THR A 87 -1.79 2.07 4.14
C THR A 87 -0.91 3.03 4.89
N ARG A 88 -1.02 4.33 4.57
CA ARG A 88 -0.31 5.40 5.29
C ARG A 88 -1.15 6.67 5.34
N PRO A 89 -1.03 7.50 6.39
CA PRO A 89 -1.52 8.86 6.33
C PRO A 89 -0.81 9.66 5.23
N ARG A 90 -1.52 10.59 4.60
CA ARG A 90 -0.94 11.53 3.62
C ARG A 90 0.08 12.42 4.34
N MET A 91 1.19 12.74 3.67
CA MET A 91 2.36 13.43 4.27
C MET A 91 2.06 14.75 4.99
N ASP A 92 0.95 15.42 4.67
CA ASP A 92 0.50 16.65 5.32
C ASP A 92 -0.31 16.40 6.62
N PHE A 93 -0.37 15.17 7.12
CA PHE A 93 -1.16 14.81 8.31
C PHE A 93 -0.78 15.60 9.57
N LEU A 94 0.46 16.09 9.67
CA LEU A 94 0.94 16.93 10.78
C LEU A 94 0.20 18.28 10.83
N PHE A 95 -0.26 18.79 9.68
CA PHE A 95 -0.97 20.06 9.55
C PHE A 95 -2.49 19.92 9.71
N HIS A 96 -3.00 18.71 9.95
CA HIS A 96 -4.42 18.42 10.01
C HIS A 96 -4.81 17.76 11.35
N GLY A 97 -5.87 18.28 11.98
CA GLY A 97 -6.51 17.62 13.12
C GLY A 97 -7.04 16.23 12.73
N LYS A 98 -7.19 15.33 13.73
CA LYS A 98 -7.52 13.90 13.52
C LYS A 98 -8.66 13.67 12.51
N GLY A 99 -9.76 14.41 12.63
CA GLY A 99 -10.94 14.27 11.75
C GLY A 99 -10.77 14.80 10.32
N LYS A 100 -9.71 15.57 10.03
CA LYS A 100 -9.46 16.18 8.69
C LYS A 100 -8.34 15.48 7.91
N ARG A 101 -7.68 14.48 8.51
CA ARG A 101 -6.59 13.73 7.87
C ARG A 101 -7.09 12.96 6.65
N VAL A 102 -6.15 12.68 5.75
CA VAL A 102 -6.38 11.86 4.56
C VAL A 102 -5.46 10.67 4.63
N TYR A 103 -5.99 9.51 4.26
CA TYR A 103 -5.26 8.26 4.24
C TYR A 103 -5.08 7.80 2.80
N CYS A 104 -3.95 7.16 2.53
CA CYS A 104 -3.63 6.60 1.22
C CYS A 104 -3.49 5.09 1.36
N ILE A 105 -4.26 4.36 0.56
CA ILE A 105 -4.07 2.92 0.35
C ILE A 105 -3.31 2.77 -0.97
N PHE A 106 -2.12 2.18 -0.90
CA PHE A 106 -1.29 1.91 -2.05
C PHE A 106 -1.56 0.50 -2.56
N LEU A 107 -1.78 0.37 -3.87
CA LEU A 107 -1.89 -0.89 -4.59
C LEU A 107 -0.61 -1.07 -5.39
N ASP A 108 0.05 -2.21 -5.24
CA ASP A 108 1.23 -2.47 -6.05
C ASP A 108 0.87 -2.65 -7.53
N THR A 109 1.77 -2.25 -8.41
CA THR A 109 1.63 -2.36 -9.87
C THR A 109 2.82 -3.02 -10.54
N LYS A 110 3.93 -3.20 -9.83
CA LYS A 110 5.13 -3.78 -10.42
C LYS A 110 5.81 -4.82 -9.54
N VAL A 111 5.38 -4.99 -8.27
CA VAL A 111 6.09 -5.78 -7.27
C VAL A 111 7.52 -5.31 -7.18
N LYS A 112 7.84 -4.43 -6.22
CA LYS A 112 9.23 -3.96 -6.12
C LYS A 112 10.15 -5.17 -5.91
N ASN A 113 10.88 -5.54 -6.97
CA ASN A 113 11.80 -6.68 -7.08
C ASN A 113 11.16 -8.06 -7.35
N GLU A 114 10.21 -8.22 -8.30
CA GLU A 114 9.77 -9.53 -8.86
C GLU A 114 9.32 -10.65 -7.87
N ASP A 115 9.25 -10.36 -6.57
CA ASP A 115 9.35 -11.36 -5.50
C ASP A 115 8.07 -11.54 -4.65
N GLY A 116 6.98 -10.86 -4.99
CA GLY A 116 5.72 -10.82 -4.22
C GLY A 116 4.48 -10.75 -5.12
N LEU A 117 3.29 -10.63 -4.54
CA LEU A 117 2.02 -10.66 -5.28
C LEU A 117 1.48 -9.27 -5.61
N LEU A 118 1.01 -9.08 -6.84
CA LEU A 118 0.18 -7.95 -7.23
C LEU A 118 -1.25 -8.12 -6.71
N PRO A 119 -1.94 -7.03 -6.35
CA PRO A 119 -3.37 -7.07 -6.02
C PRO A 119 -4.26 -7.70 -7.08
N SER A 120 -3.84 -7.70 -8.35
CA SER A 120 -4.57 -8.32 -9.47
C SER A 120 -4.53 -9.84 -9.47
N GLU A 121 -3.56 -10.44 -8.77
CA GLU A 121 -3.34 -11.89 -8.69
C GLU A 121 -4.07 -12.49 -7.47
N VAL A 122 -4.51 -11.64 -6.54
CA VAL A 122 -5.16 -12.06 -5.30
C VAL A 122 -6.61 -12.49 -5.58
N PRO A 123 -7.03 -13.69 -5.13
CA PRO A 123 -8.42 -14.13 -5.21
C PRO A 123 -9.37 -13.13 -4.54
N PHE A 124 -10.60 -13.03 -5.04
CA PHE A 124 -11.53 -11.99 -4.61
C PHE A 124 -11.76 -11.96 -3.09
N HIS A 125 -11.95 -13.12 -2.45
CA HIS A 125 -12.17 -13.20 -0.99
C HIS A 125 -10.95 -12.74 -0.19
N ALA A 126 -9.77 -13.23 -0.53
CA ALA A 126 -8.50 -12.77 0.02
C ALA A 126 -8.29 -11.25 -0.17
N LEU A 127 -8.68 -10.71 -1.32
CA LEU A 127 -8.61 -9.28 -1.60
C LEU A 127 -9.56 -8.46 -0.70
N VAL A 128 -10.76 -8.98 -0.37
CA VAL A 128 -11.62 -8.35 0.66
C VAL A 128 -10.90 -8.30 2.01
N GLY A 129 -10.25 -9.40 2.41
CA GLY A 129 -9.48 -9.50 3.65
C GLY A 129 -8.32 -8.51 3.69
N LEU A 130 -7.59 -8.40 2.57
CA LEU A 130 -6.50 -7.45 2.42
C LEU A 130 -6.98 -6.00 2.53
N PHE A 131 -8.08 -5.63 1.85
CA PHE A 131 -8.69 -4.31 2.08
C PHE A 131 -9.14 -4.12 3.53
N GLY A 132 -9.69 -5.15 4.18
CA GLY A 132 -10.03 -5.12 5.61
C GLY A 132 -8.83 -4.76 6.48
N HIS A 133 -7.72 -5.48 6.30
CA HIS A 133 -6.45 -5.21 6.99
C HIS A 133 -5.97 -3.77 6.78
N GLU A 134 -5.98 -3.30 5.54
CA GLU A 134 -5.57 -1.93 5.21
C GLU A 134 -6.48 -0.87 5.86
N LEU A 135 -7.78 -1.14 5.99
CA LEU A 135 -8.71 -0.27 6.71
C LEU A 135 -8.49 -0.31 8.23
N ALA A 136 -8.12 -1.46 8.80
CA ALA A 136 -7.76 -1.56 10.22
C ALA A 136 -6.53 -0.68 10.58
N HIS A 137 -5.55 -0.54 9.69
CA HIS A 137 -4.48 0.46 9.86
C HIS A 137 -5.03 1.90 9.92
N ILE A 138 -6.08 2.23 9.15
CA ILE A 138 -6.70 3.56 9.23
C ILE A 138 -7.35 3.78 10.59
N ILE A 139 -8.02 2.76 11.16
CA ILE A 139 -8.57 2.81 12.51
C ILE A 139 -7.48 3.13 13.53
N ASP A 140 -6.37 2.42 13.46
CA ASP A 140 -5.21 2.66 14.32
C ASP A 140 -4.70 4.11 14.23
N TYR A 141 -4.49 4.62 13.02
CA TYR A 141 -4.04 6.00 12.82
C TYR A 141 -5.06 7.06 13.26
N LYS A 142 -6.36 6.77 13.19
CA LYS A 142 -7.41 7.70 13.64
C LYS A 142 -7.38 7.91 15.15
N HIS A 143 -7.01 6.88 15.92
CA HIS A 143 -6.89 6.99 17.38
C HIS A 143 -5.63 7.75 17.81
N LYS A 144 -4.58 7.78 16.96
CA LYS A 144 -3.29 8.38 17.28
C LYS A 144 -3.21 9.91 17.10
N SER A 145 -2.42 10.57 17.95
CA SER A 145 -1.99 11.96 17.74
C SER A 145 -1.02 12.04 16.56
N ALA A 146 -0.71 13.25 16.09
CA ALA A 146 0.23 13.43 14.98
C ALA A 146 1.63 12.89 15.35
N ILE A 147 2.08 13.19 16.58
CA ILE A 147 3.31 12.63 17.16
C ILE A 147 3.20 11.11 17.27
N GLY A 148 2.06 10.57 17.73
CA GLY A 148 1.86 9.13 17.83
C GLY A 148 2.01 8.39 16.50
N ILE A 149 1.52 8.97 15.40
CA ILE A 149 1.73 8.44 14.05
C ILE A 149 3.22 8.42 13.68
N VAL A 150 3.95 9.52 13.96
CA VAL A 150 5.39 9.59 13.72
C VAL A 150 6.13 8.53 14.54
N THR A 151 5.80 8.40 15.82
CA THR A 151 6.36 7.38 16.72
C THR A 151 6.09 5.97 16.19
N THR A 152 4.87 5.68 15.71
CA THR A 152 4.56 4.41 15.05
C THR A 152 5.47 4.17 13.85
N GLY A 153 5.63 5.15 12.96
CA GLY A 153 6.53 5.04 11.81
C GLY A 153 7.99 4.75 12.19
N ILE A 154 8.50 5.38 13.25
CA ILE A 154 9.85 5.15 13.76
C ILE A 154 9.98 3.74 14.34
N ARG A 155 9.07 3.36 15.25
CA ARG A 155 9.09 2.04 15.91
C ARG A 155 8.89 0.90 14.93
N TYR A 156 8.14 1.10 13.85
CA TYR A 156 7.88 0.12 12.79
C TYR A 156 9.16 -0.36 12.07
N MET A 157 10.28 0.35 12.21
CA MET A 157 11.57 -0.12 11.72
C MET A 157 12.10 -1.32 12.51
N GLY A 158 11.72 -1.47 13.79
CA GLY A 158 12.09 -2.61 14.64
C GLY A 158 11.22 -3.84 14.39
N HIS A 159 11.84 -5.02 14.36
CA HIS A 159 11.15 -6.28 14.04
C HIS A 159 9.98 -6.59 15.00
N HIS A 160 10.20 -6.53 16.32
CA HIS A 160 9.18 -6.85 17.31
C HIS A 160 7.96 -5.92 17.25
N TYR A 161 8.17 -4.62 17.12
CA TYR A 161 7.05 -3.68 17.05
C TYR A 161 6.29 -3.79 15.73
N ARG A 162 6.97 -4.12 14.63
CA ARG A 162 6.30 -4.40 13.36
C ARG A 162 5.37 -5.59 13.51
N GLU A 163 5.88 -6.72 13.98
CA GLU A 163 5.09 -7.93 14.23
C GLU A 163 3.90 -7.65 15.16
N GLU A 164 4.12 -6.92 16.26
CA GLU A 164 3.05 -6.53 17.19
C GLU A 164 1.95 -5.70 16.48
N LEU A 165 2.33 -4.73 15.65
CA LEU A 165 1.41 -3.86 14.93
C LEU A 165 0.63 -4.62 13.85
N GLU A 166 1.28 -5.44 13.04
CA GLU A 166 0.63 -6.25 12.00
C GLU A 166 -0.35 -7.25 12.65
N ASN A 167 0.07 -7.96 13.70
CA ASN A 167 -0.80 -8.87 14.44
C ASN A 167 -1.97 -8.15 15.14
N ALA A 168 -1.77 -6.92 15.63
CA ALA A 168 -2.87 -6.10 16.16
C ALA A 168 -3.86 -5.69 15.06
N THR A 169 -3.34 -5.41 13.86
CA THR A 169 -4.15 -5.06 12.68
C THR A 169 -4.96 -6.27 12.19
N ASP A 170 -4.38 -7.46 12.21
CA ASP A 170 -5.09 -8.72 11.92
C ASP A 170 -6.20 -8.97 12.93
N ARG A 171 -5.93 -8.82 14.24
CA ARG A 171 -6.98 -8.95 15.28
C ARG A 171 -8.11 -7.95 15.11
N GLU A 172 -7.79 -6.71 14.77
CA GLU A 172 -8.79 -5.68 14.46
C GLU A 172 -9.63 -6.06 13.24
N THR A 173 -9.03 -6.64 12.20
CA THR A 173 -9.74 -7.11 11.01
C THR A 173 -10.66 -8.28 11.33
N ILE A 174 -10.19 -9.23 12.14
CA ILE A 174 -11.00 -10.37 12.60
C ILE A 174 -12.17 -9.86 13.46
N SER A 175 -11.94 -8.93 14.40
CA SER A 175 -13.01 -8.38 15.25
C SER A 175 -14.10 -7.64 14.47
N ARG A 176 -13.81 -7.20 13.23
CA ARG A 176 -14.80 -6.63 12.32
C ARG A 176 -15.62 -7.67 11.56
N GLY A 177 -15.34 -8.96 11.70
CA GLY A 177 -16.02 -10.03 10.98
C GLY A 177 -15.41 -10.38 9.62
N LEU A 178 -14.20 -9.87 9.32
CA LEU A 178 -13.46 -10.18 8.09
C LEU A 178 -12.39 -11.26 8.28
N GLY A 179 -12.50 -12.05 9.37
CA GLY A 179 -11.48 -13.02 9.75
C GLY A 179 -11.27 -14.14 8.73
N TRP A 180 -12.33 -14.67 8.11
CA TRP A 180 -12.20 -15.72 7.10
C TRP A 180 -11.60 -15.19 5.79
N GLN A 181 -11.92 -13.96 5.39
CA GLN A 181 -11.30 -13.32 4.23
C GLN A 181 -9.81 -13.03 4.47
N LEU A 182 -9.44 -12.70 5.71
CA LEU A 182 -8.03 -12.57 6.11
C LEU A 182 -7.31 -13.93 6.14
N TYR A 183 -8.00 -15.00 6.58
CA TYR A 183 -7.50 -16.37 6.48
C TYR A 183 -7.23 -16.74 5.02
N ASP A 184 -8.16 -16.49 4.11
CA ASP A 184 -8.00 -16.77 2.68
C ASP A 184 -6.77 -16.05 2.09
N TRP A 185 -6.48 -14.84 2.57
CA TRP A 185 -5.27 -14.11 2.19
C TRP A 185 -4.00 -14.78 2.73
N SER A 186 -3.97 -15.14 4.01
CA SER A 186 -2.82 -15.81 4.64
C SER A 186 -2.52 -17.16 3.99
N GLU A 187 -3.55 -17.95 3.70
CA GLU A 187 -3.41 -19.23 2.99
C GLU A 187 -2.86 -19.00 1.56
N PHE A 188 -3.48 -18.09 0.80
CA PHE A 188 -3.06 -17.80 -0.57
C PHE A 188 -1.61 -17.30 -0.66
N VAL A 189 -1.22 -16.33 0.18
CA VAL A 189 0.11 -15.70 0.08
C VAL A 189 1.25 -16.67 0.45
N LEU A 190 0.99 -17.63 1.33
CA LEU A 190 1.99 -18.62 1.77
C LEU A 190 2.08 -19.82 0.83
N GLU A 191 1.02 -20.12 0.08
CA GLU A 191 0.97 -21.25 -0.86
C GLU A 191 1.23 -20.85 -2.32
N ALA A 192 1.17 -19.56 -2.66
CA ALA A 192 1.35 -19.08 -4.03
C ALA A 192 2.72 -19.51 -4.61
N PRO A 193 2.74 -20.19 -5.78
CA PRO A 193 3.98 -20.72 -6.36
C PRO A 193 4.92 -19.63 -6.87
N ASP A 194 4.37 -18.51 -7.33
CA ASP A 194 5.12 -17.40 -7.95
C ASP A 194 5.59 -16.35 -6.92
N VAL A 195 5.48 -16.65 -5.62
CA VAL A 195 5.96 -15.79 -4.53
C VAL A 195 7.36 -16.22 -4.12
N SER A 196 8.29 -15.26 -4.05
CA SER A 196 9.65 -15.55 -3.56
C SER A 196 9.63 -16.06 -2.13
N GLU A 197 10.60 -16.92 -1.82
CA GLU A 197 10.86 -17.41 -0.46
C GLU A 197 11.03 -16.23 0.51
N LYS A 198 11.76 -15.20 0.13
CA LYS A 198 11.97 -14.00 0.95
C LYS A 198 10.68 -13.27 1.31
N TYR A 199 9.73 -13.16 0.38
CA TYR A 199 8.44 -12.53 0.67
C TYR A 199 7.57 -13.42 1.56
N ARG A 200 7.65 -14.74 1.37
CA ARG A 200 6.99 -15.72 2.22
C ARG A 200 7.50 -15.68 3.65
N GLU A 201 8.82 -15.75 3.84
CA GLU A 201 9.47 -15.59 5.15
C GLU A 201 9.11 -14.25 5.81
N TYR A 202 9.02 -13.17 5.03
CA TYR A 202 8.54 -11.88 5.53
C TYR A 202 7.11 -11.99 6.06
N LYS A 203 6.21 -12.67 5.35
CA LYS A 203 4.82 -12.87 5.79
C LYS A 203 4.73 -13.76 7.02
N GLU A 204 5.43 -14.88 7.05
CA GLU A 204 5.49 -15.78 8.21
C GLU A 204 6.06 -15.11 9.46
N LYS A 205 7.02 -14.20 9.29
CA LYS A 205 7.67 -13.51 10.40
C LYS A 205 6.79 -12.46 11.09
N TYR A 206 5.90 -11.79 10.34
CA TYR A 206 5.22 -10.59 10.83
C TYR A 206 3.70 -10.74 10.95
N TYR A 207 3.11 -11.76 10.35
CA TYR A 207 1.67 -11.96 10.30
C TYR A 207 1.29 -13.31 10.89
N TYR A 208 0.01 -13.46 11.25
CA TYR A 208 -0.50 -14.75 11.66
C TYR A 208 -0.60 -15.73 10.49
N ASP A 209 -0.13 -16.95 10.72
CA ASP A 209 -0.33 -18.07 9.81
C ASP A 209 -1.80 -18.53 9.80
N PRO A 210 -2.23 -19.34 8.81
CA PRO A 210 -3.59 -19.83 8.71
C PRO A 210 -4.09 -20.59 9.94
N ALA A 211 -3.24 -21.37 10.61
CA ALA A 211 -3.61 -22.12 11.80
C ALA A 211 -3.85 -21.20 13.01
N GLN A 212 -3.01 -20.20 13.18
CA GLN A 212 -3.16 -19.15 14.19
C GLN A 212 -4.44 -18.34 13.95
N LEU A 213 -4.69 -17.89 12.72
CA LEU A 213 -5.91 -17.16 12.35
C LEU A 213 -7.16 -18.00 12.64
N LYS A 214 -7.20 -19.26 12.19
CA LYS A 214 -8.33 -20.18 12.44
C LYS A 214 -8.62 -20.36 13.92
N LYS A 215 -7.59 -20.41 14.77
CA LYS A 215 -7.73 -20.49 16.22
C LYS A 215 -8.29 -19.19 16.82
N ILE A 216 -7.87 -18.03 16.34
CA ILE A 216 -8.39 -16.73 16.81
C ILE A 216 -9.84 -16.54 16.38
N ILE A 217 -10.16 -16.81 15.11
CA ILE A 217 -11.51 -16.68 14.53
C ILE A 217 -12.52 -17.54 15.31
N ARG A 218 -12.18 -18.79 15.62
CA ARG A 218 -13.08 -19.72 16.33
C ARG A 218 -13.31 -19.39 17.81
N ARG A 219 -12.57 -18.44 18.38
CA ARG A 219 -12.69 -18.02 19.79
C ARG A 219 -13.57 -16.78 19.98
N GLN A 220 -14.04 -16.18 18.89
CA GLN A 220 -15.02 -15.10 18.90
C GLN A 220 -16.43 -15.66 18.87
#